data_AF-A0A8E4BIG1-F1
#
_entry.id   AF-A0A8E4BIG1-F1
#
_cell.length_a   1.000
_cell.length_b   1.000
_cell.length_c   1.000
_cell.angle_alpha   90.00
_cell.angle_beta   90.00
_cell.angle_gamma   90.00
#
_symmetry.space_group_name_H-M   'P 1'
#
loop_
_entity.id
_entity.type
_entity.pdbx_description
1 polymer ?
#
loop_
_entity_poly.entity_id
_entity_poly.type
_entity_poly.pdbx_seq_one_letter_code
_entity_poly.pdbx_strand_id
1 'polypeptide(L)'
;LAGVVHTFAVGDKKHPESAGIYARLEQLILKIKKAGYVPHLYSSLRDITDDEKEVELCGHSEKLAIAYALNKTPEGTTIRIVKNLRVCEDCHSATAYISTVEKRTIICRDASRFHVYKEGQ
;
A
#
# COMPACT_ATOMS: atom_id res chain seq x y z
N LEU A 1 -5.58 16.72 1.57
CA LEU A 1 -4.24 17.13 1.09
C LEU A 1 -4.45 18.30 0.13
N ALA A 2 -3.98 19.50 0.48
CA ALA A 2 -4.25 20.76 -0.25
C ALA A 2 -3.47 20.87 -1.59
N GLY A 3 -3.61 19.88 -2.47
CA GLY A 3 -2.92 19.83 -3.77
C GLY A 3 -1.43 19.44 -3.72
N VAL A 4 -0.90 19.09 -2.55
CA VAL A 4 0.50 18.68 -2.36
C VAL A 4 0.71 17.25 -2.84
N VAL A 5 1.72 17.04 -3.70
CA VAL A 5 2.15 15.72 -4.17
C VAL A 5 3.20 15.16 -3.22
N HIS A 6 2.99 13.92 -2.78
CA HIS A 6 3.96 13.16 -2.01
C HIS A 6 4.42 11.95 -2.83
N THR A 7 5.73 11.75 -2.88
CA THR A 7 6.34 10.66 -3.65
C THR A 7 6.96 9.66 -2.68
N PHE A 8 6.76 8.38 -2.97
CA PHE A 8 7.31 7.27 -2.20
C PHE A 8 8.03 6.32 -3.15
N ALA A 9 9.19 5.82 -2.74
CA ALA A 9 9.92 4.75 -3.40
C ALA A 9 9.98 3.52 -2.49
N VAL A 10 10.34 2.37 -3.05
CA VAL A 10 10.53 1.14 -2.27
C VAL A 10 11.59 1.39 -1.20
N GLY A 11 11.26 1.12 0.06
CA GLY A 11 12.17 1.32 1.19
C GLY A 11 12.46 2.79 1.52
N ASP A 12 11.65 3.74 1.03
CA ASP A 12 11.89 5.17 1.26
C ASP A 12 11.73 5.58 2.73
N LYS A 13 12.86 5.97 3.34
CA LYS A 13 12.92 6.53 4.69
C LYS A 13 13.20 8.04 4.72
N LYS A 14 13.33 8.69 3.56
CA LYS A 14 13.67 10.12 3.44
C LYS A 14 12.49 11.04 3.72
N HIS A 15 11.26 10.52 3.66
CA HIS A 15 10.08 11.29 4.02
C HIS A 15 10.16 11.72 5.51
N PRO A 16 9.90 12.99 5.86
CA PRO A 16 9.99 13.47 7.25
C PRO A 16 9.11 12.68 8.23
N GLU A 17 8.02 12.12 7.72
CA GLU A 17 7.05 11.33 8.49
C GLU A 17 7.23 9.81 8.32
N SER A 18 8.38 9.35 7.79
CA SER A 18 8.62 7.95 7.46
C SER A 18 8.31 7.01 8.64
N ALA A 19 8.78 7.33 9.85
CA ALA A 19 8.51 6.51 11.04
C ALA A 19 7.00 6.29 11.29
N GLY A 20 6.19 7.34 11.18
CA GLY A 20 4.73 7.24 11.35
C GLY A 20 4.04 6.49 10.21
N ILE A 21 4.57 6.59 8.99
CA ILE A 21 4.07 5.86 7.82
C ILE A 21 4.35 4.36 7.97
N TYR A 22 5.59 3.99 8.35
CA TYR A 22 5.96 2.59 8.57
C TYR A 22 5.19 1.97 9.74
N ALA A 23 5.04 2.68 10.86
CA ALA A 23 4.22 2.19 11.97
C ALA A 23 2.76 1.97 11.56
N ARG A 24 2.18 2.89 10.77
CA ARG A 24 0.82 2.71 10.24
C ARG A 24 0.73 1.53 9.28
N LEU A 25 1.73 1.36 8.43
CA LEU A 25 1.82 0.26 7.49
C LEU A 25 1.88 -1.09 8.22
N GLU A 26 2.72 -1.25 9.24
CA GLU A 26 2.78 -2.48 10.05
C GLU A 26 1.41 -2.82 10.66
N GLN A 27 0.72 -1.82 11.23
CA GLN A 27 -0.63 -2.00 11.74
C GLN A 27 -1.61 -2.46 10.66
N LEU A 28 -1.54 -1.86 9.46
CA LEU A 28 -2.39 -2.23 8.33
C LEU A 28 -2.13 -3.65 7.89
N ILE A 29 -0.87 -4.05 7.74
CA ILE A 29 -0.48 -5.42 7.36
C ILE A 29 -1.02 -6.43 8.37
N LEU A 30 -0.84 -6.19 9.67
CA LEU A 30 -1.40 -7.05 10.70
C LEU A 30 -2.93 -7.13 10.62
N LYS A 31 -3.61 -6.01 10.34
CA LYS A 31 -5.07 -5.95 10.23
C LYS A 31 -5.58 -6.74 9.03
N ILE A 32 -4.96 -6.59 7.86
CA ILE A 32 -5.37 -7.32 6.66
C ILE A 32 -5.01 -8.81 6.74
N LYS A 33 -3.87 -9.18 7.35
CA LYS A 33 -3.53 -10.59 7.61
C LYS A 33 -4.60 -11.27 8.45
N LYS A 34 -5.10 -10.61 9.49
CA LYS A 34 -6.23 -11.09 10.30
C LYS A 34 -7.54 -11.21 9.50
N ALA A 35 -7.69 -10.44 8.44
CA ALA A 35 -8.83 -10.53 7.52
C ALA A 35 -8.64 -11.60 6.41
N GLY A 36 -7.50 -12.30 6.39
CA GLY A 36 -7.23 -13.38 5.44
C GLY A 36 -6.28 -13.01 4.29
N TYR A 37 -5.67 -11.81 4.30
CA TYR A 37 -4.62 -11.48 3.34
C TYR A 37 -3.38 -12.37 3.57
N VAL A 38 -2.92 -12.99 2.49
CA VAL A 38 -1.67 -13.74 2.42
C VAL A 38 -0.73 -13.01 1.46
N PRO A 39 0.47 -12.58 1.92
CA PRO A 39 1.45 -11.92 1.05
C PRO A 39 1.83 -12.80 -0.12
N HIS A 40 1.89 -12.23 -1.32
CA HIS A 40 2.35 -12.94 -2.51
C HIS A 40 3.86 -12.75 -2.69
N LEU A 41 4.65 -13.69 -2.18
CA LEU A 41 6.12 -13.62 -2.08
C LEU A 41 6.88 -13.88 -3.39
N TYR A 42 6.20 -13.99 -4.54
CA TYR A 42 6.84 -14.37 -5.81
C TYR A 42 7.69 -13.27 -6.47
N SER A 43 7.74 -12.04 -5.93
CA SER A 43 8.08 -10.85 -6.72
C SER A 43 9.55 -10.44 -6.79
N SER A 44 10.51 -11.27 -6.40
CA SER A 44 11.93 -10.92 -6.59
C SER A 44 12.72 -12.11 -7.10
N LEU A 45 13.28 -11.98 -8.31
CA LEU A 45 14.32 -12.85 -8.89
C LEU A 45 15.64 -12.84 -8.09
N ARG A 46 15.60 -12.43 -6.81
CA ARG A 46 16.72 -12.40 -5.89
C ARG A 46 16.62 -13.60 -4.97
N ASP A 47 17.72 -14.33 -4.82
CA ASP A 47 17.90 -15.38 -3.81
C ASP A 47 17.98 -14.76 -2.42
N ILE A 48 16.83 -14.33 -1.89
CA ILE A 48 16.65 -13.84 -0.52
C ILE A 48 15.60 -14.71 0.18
N THR A 49 15.64 -14.70 1.51
CA THR A 49 14.71 -15.48 2.33
C THR A 49 13.27 -14.96 2.22
N ASP A 50 12.29 -15.80 2.53
CA ASP A 50 10.87 -15.41 2.47
C ASP A 50 10.52 -14.28 3.45
N ASP A 51 11.19 -14.22 4.60
CA ASP A 51 11.07 -13.12 5.56
C ASP A 51 11.56 -11.79 4.96
N GLU A 52 12.68 -11.81 4.23
CA GLU A 52 13.22 -10.62 3.55
C GLU A 52 12.32 -10.17 2.40
N LYS A 53 11.72 -11.10 1.66
CA LYS A 53 10.72 -10.79 0.62
C LYS A 53 9.48 -10.16 1.24
N GLU A 54 9.04 -10.66 2.40
CA GLU A 54 7.89 -10.09 3.10
C GLU A 54 8.17 -8.64 3.54
N VAL A 55 9.39 -8.36 4.02
CA VAL A 55 9.82 -7.00 4.39
C VAL A 55 9.86 -6.09 3.16
N GLU A 56 10.38 -6.56 2.02
CA GLU A 56 10.40 -5.79 0.77
C GLU A 56 8.98 -5.49 0.29
N LEU A 57 8.09 -6.49 0.30
CA LEU A 57 6.69 -6.37 -0.09
C LEU A 57 5.90 -5.45 0.83
N CYS A 58 6.22 -5.43 2.13
CA CYS A 58 5.66 -4.44 3.05
C CYS A 58 6.08 -3.03 2.63
N GLY A 59 7.34 -2.85 2.21
CA GLY A 59 7.93 -1.58 1.80
C GLY A 59 7.60 -1.08 0.39
N HIS A 60 6.62 -1.68 -0.31
CA HIS A 60 6.21 -1.19 -1.63
C HIS A 60 5.64 0.23 -1.58
N SER A 61 5.98 1.03 -2.59
CA SER A 61 5.60 2.44 -2.70
C SER A 61 4.09 2.70 -2.56
N GLU A 62 3.25 1.78 -3.07
CA GLU A 62 1.80 1.89 -3.00
C GLU A 62 1.30 1.75 -1.57
N LYS A 63 1.81 0.78 -0.83
CA LYS A 63 1.41 0.55 0.56
C LYS A 63 1.85 1.71 1.46
N LEU A 64 3.04 2.26 1.23
CA LEU A 64 3.51 3.48 1.90
C LEU A 64 2.60 4.68 1.58
N ALA A 65 2.23 4.87 0.31
CA ALA A 65 1.32 5.94 -0.09
C ALA A 65 -0.07 5.80 0.55
N ILE A 66 -0.62 4.59 0.62
CA ILE A 66 -1.90 4.31 1.29
C ILE A 66 -1.79 4.62 2.79
N ALA A 67 -0.75 4.13 3.46
CA ALA A 67 -0.54 4.35 4.88
C ALA A 67 -0.44 5.85 5.21
N TYR A 68 0.33 6.61 4.41
CA TYR A 68 0.40 8.05 4.54
C TYR A 68 -0.96 8.73 4.33
N ALA A 69 -1.69 8.36 3.26
CA ALA A 69 -2.98 8.94 2.95
C ALA A 69 -4.02 8.69 4.06
N LEU A 70 -4.02 7.49 4.67
CA LEU A 70 -4.89 7.17 5.81
C LEU A 70 -4.59 8.02 7.04
N ASN A 71 -3.31 8.31 7.32
CA ASN A 71 -2.94 9.19 8.43
C ASN A 71 -3.34 10.66 8.19
N LYS A 72 -3.42 11.09 6.94
CA LYS A 72 -3.64 12.49 6.57
C LYS A 72 -5.08 12.83 6.16
N THR A 73 -5.97 11.85 6.14
CA THR A 73 -7.35 12.07 5.66
C THR A 73 -8.39 11.50 6.62
N PRO A 74 -9.51 12.20 6.86
CA PRO A 74 -10.59 11.71 7.71
C PRO A 74 -11.20 10.41 7.19
N GLU A 75 -11.77 9.59 8.07
CA GLU A 75 -12.48 8.35 7.73
C GLU A 75 -13.49 8.55 6.58
N GLY A 76 -13.62 7.53 5.72
CA GLY A 76 -14.47 7.59 4.52
C GLY A 76 -13.90 8.36 3.33
N THR A 77 -12.83 9.15 3.49
CA THR A 77 -12.23 9.90 2.36
C THR A 77 -11.66 8.93 1.32
N THR A 78 -12.04 9.10 0.05
CA THR A 78 -11.47 8.35 -1.09
C THR A 78 -9.99 8.67 -1.26
N ILE A 79 -9.16 7.62 -1.31
CA ILE A 79 -7.72 7.72 -1.53
C ILE A 79 -7.43 7.57 -3.02
N ARG A 80 -6.56 8.42 -3.57
CA ARG A 80 -6.14 8.37 -4.97
C ARG A 80 -4.63 8.24 -5.05
N ILE A 81 -4.15 7.24 -5.78
CA ILE A 81 -2.73 6.93 -5.95
C ILE A 81 -2.41 6.89 -7.44
N VAL A 82 -1.23 7.41 -7.80
CA VAL A 82 -0.69 7.32 -9.16
C VAL A 82 0.66 6.62 -9.07
N LYS A 83 0.81 5.55 -9.86
CA LYS A 83 2.04 4.78 -10.00
C LYS A 83 2.50 4.83 -11.45
N ASN A 84 3.80 4.99 -11.64
CA ASN A 84 4.45 4.97 -12.96
C ASN A 84 4.70 3.54 -13.49
N LEU A 85 4.69 2.54 -12.62
CA LEU A 85 4.83 1.12 -12.93
C LEU A 85 3.50 0.40 -12.75
N ARG A 86 3.37 -0.80 -13.32
CA ARG A 86 2.23 -1.69 -13.05
C ARG A 86 2.16 -2.04 -11.56
N VAL A 87 0.96 -2.10 -11.00
CA VAL A 87 0.76 -2.58 -9.62
C VAL A 87 1.05 -4.08 -9.60
N CYS A 88 1.89 -4.53 -8.66
CA CYS A 88 2.16 -5.96 -8.52
C CYS A 88 0.95 -6.67 -7.89
N GLU A 89 0.88 -7.99 -8.07
CA GLU A 89 -0.24 -8.79 -7.59
C GLU A 89 -0.42 -8.73 -6.06
N ASP A 90 0.70 -8.69 -5.33
CA ASP A 90 0.67 -8.51 -3.88
C ASP A 90 0.06 -7.17 -3.45
N CYS A 91 0.47 -6.06 -4.09
CA CYS A 91 -0.09 -4.74 -3.81
C CYS A 91 -1.55 -4.64 -4.23
N HIS A 92 -1.95 -5.32 -5.30
CA HIS A 92 -3.34 -5.46 -5.70
C HIS A 92 -4.18 -6.09 -4.59
N SER A 93 -3.78 -7.28 -4.14
CA SER A 93 -4.45 -8.02 -3.07
C SER A 93 -4.48 -7.20 -1.78
N ALA A 94 -3.33 -6.69 -1.34
CA ALA A 94 -3.23 -5.88 -0.13
C ALA A 94 -4.15 -4.66 -0.19
N THR A 95 -4.20 -3.94 -1.32
CA THR A 95 -5.05 -2.74 -1.47
C THR A 95 -6.54 -3.09 -1.37
N ALA A 96 -6.97 -4.21 -1.95
CA ALA A 96 -8.35 -4.68 -1.84
C ALA A 96 -8.73 -4.94 -0.37
N TYR A 97 -7.89 -5.67 0.37
CA TYR A 97 -8.10 -5.91 1.80
C TYR A 97 -8.07 -4.62 2.62
N ILE A 98 -7.13 -3.70 2.35
CA ILE A 98 -7.06 -2.41 3.04
C ILE A 98 -8.35 -1.62 2.83
N SER A 99 -8.85 -1.56 1.59
CA SER A 99 -10.12 -0.92 1.27
C SER A 99 -11.27 -1.46 2.13
N THR A 100 -11.36 -2.78 2.29
CA THR A 100 -12.38 -3.43 3.13
C THR A 100 -12.22 -3.10 4.62
N VAL A 101 -11.03 -3.29 5.19
CA VAL A 101 -10.83 -3.16 6.64
C VAL A 101 -10.82 -1.71 7.12
N GLU A 102 -10.43 -0.78 6.27
CA GLU A 102 -10.46 0.67 6.55
C GLU A 102 -11.76 1.33 6.08
N LYS A 103 -12.64 0.59 5.39
CA LYS A 103 -13.91 1.09 4.81
C LYS A 103 -13.68 2.32 3.93
N ARG A 104 -12.70 2.22 3.02
CA ARG A 104 -12.23 3.31 2.17
C ARG A 104 -12.22 2.88 0.72
N THR A 105 -12.78 3.69 -0.17
CA THR A 105 -12.52 3.53 -1.61
C THR A 105 -11.10 3.98 -1.92
N ILE A 106 -10.33 3.13 -2.59
CA ILE A 106 -8.98 3.44 -3.06
C ILE A 106 -8.99 3.37 -4.58
N ILE A 107 -8.50 4.41 -5.25
CA ILE A 107 -8.37 4.46 -6.70
C ILE A 107 -6.88 4.53 -7.02
N CYS A 108 -6.37 3.54 -7.72
CA CYS A 108 -4.98 3.51 -8.16
C CYS A 108 -4.93 3.61 -9.69
N ARG A 109 -4.23 4.62 -10.21
CA ARG A 109 -3.84 4.67 -11.62
C ARG A 109 -2.42 4.15 -11.73
N ASP A 110 -2.21 3.08 -12.47
CA ASP A 110 -0.88 2.56 -12.75
C ASP A 110 -0.47 2.84 -14.21
N ALA A 111 0.67 2.29 -14.64
CA ALA A 111 1.18 2.45 -16.00
C ALA A 111 0.23 1.95 -17.10
N SER A 112 -0.68 1.05 -16.75
CA SER A 112 -1.49 0.29 -17.71
C SER A 112 -2.97 0.62 -17.63
N ARG A 113 -3.52 0.91 -16.44
CA ARG A 113 -4.96 1.07 -16.21
C ARG A 113 -5.31 1.74 -14.88
N PHE A 114 -6.61 1.96 -14.69
CA PHE A 114 -7.18 2.35 -13.41
C PHE A 114 -7.70 1.11 -12.67
N HIS A 115 -7.48 1.11 -11.37
CA HIS A 115 -7.98 0.14 -10.42
C HIS A 115 -8.84 0.87 -9.40
N VAL A 116 -10.05 0.38 -9.19
CA VAL A 116 -10.93 0.90 -8.14
C VAL A 116 -11.13 -0.21 -7.15
N TYR A 117 -10.67 0.02 -5.93
CA TYR A 117 -10.81 -0.90 -4.82
C TYR A 117 -11.94 -0.39 -3.93
N LYS A 118 -12.99 -1.19 -3.77
CA LYS A 118 -14.12 -0.88 -2.89
C LYS A 118 -14.66 -2.18 -2.29
N GLU A 119 -14.68 -2.25 -0.96
CA GLU A 119 -15.25 -3.40 -0.23
C GLU A 119 -14.67 -4.78 -0.63
N GLY A 120 -13.44 -4.80 -1.15
CA GLY A 120 -12.70 -6.02 -1.47
C GLY A 120 -12.79 -6.45 -2.94
N GLN A 121 -13.51 -5.68 -3.77
CA GLN A 121 -13.46 -5.74 -5.24
C GLN A 121 -12.53 -4.68 -5.79
#